data_AF-A0A7Y5U595-F1
#
_entry.id   AF-A0A7Y5U595-F1
#
_cell.length_a   1.000
_cell.length_b   1.000
_cell.length_c   1.000
_cell.angle_alpha   90.00
_cell.angle_beta   90.00
_cell.angle_gamma   90.00
#
_symmetry.space_group_name_H-M   'P 1'
#
loop_
_entity.id
_entity.type
_entity.pdbx_description
1 polymer ?
#
loop_
_entity_poly.entity_id
_entity_poly.type
_entity_poly.pdbx_seq_one_letter_code
_entity_poly.pdbx_strand_id
1 'polypeptide(L)'
;MRVFLDCSRCDEAFLKREVTFIDYVRNREDSDVHVLVTTQRTGSGGTQYLLQFIGHGPFRGVDQSLTYSAPQTATADEIRGGFAQLFKLGLVRYAAESPLADRLGVTFNETRGEHAAPVRDPWNFWVFRIGGGGNFAGEETSSTKAINGSLRASRTTEQWRSAFSVNANYRESRFKVDKNDDGSGTVLSVRRDNGVDGLVVKSLTEHWSLGLSASAISSTFRNYDLRVRVAPGVEYNVFPYSESSRRKLTVEYTVGVDANDYIEETVFGRTAERLVDHRLDPGRGLRQPRGSAAAQVNYPQ
;
A
#
# COMPACT_ATOMS: atom_id res chain seq x y z
N MET A 1 -22.93 -29.32 3.83
CA MET A 1 -21.58 -29.06 3.25
C MET A 1 -20.83 -28.21 4.27
N ARG A 2 -19.70 -28.71 4.78
CA ARG A 2 -18.99 -28.09 5.91
C ARG A 2 -17.95 -27.09 5.44
N VAL A 3 -18.04 -25.86 5.93
CA VAL A 3 -17.18 -24.76 5.50
C VAL A 3 -16.47 -24.15 6.70
N PHE A 4 -15.15 -24.04 6.62
CA PHE A 4 -14.33 -23.29 7.56
C PHE A 4 -13.99 -21.94 6.95
N LEU A 5 -14.40 -20.85 7.61
CA LEU A 5 -14.10 -19.48 7.18
C LEU A 5 -12.92 -18.95 7.99
N ASP A 6 -11.75 -18.88 7.37
CA ASP A 6 -10.56 -18.24 7.92
C ASP A 6 -10.54 -16.76 7.50
N CYS A 7 -11.17 -15.92 8.33
CA CYS A 7 -11.17 -14.49 8.12
C CYS A 7 -11.08 -13.71 9.43
N SER A 8 -9.95 -13.04 9.65
CA SER A 8 -9.73 -12.20 10.84
C SER A 8 -10.48 -10.86 10.83
N ARG A 9 -11.02 -10.42 9.68
CA ARG A 9 -11.61 -9.08 9.49
C ARG A 9 -12.97 -9.11 8.79
N CYS A 10 -13.70 -10.21 8.89
CA CYS A 10 -15.04 -10.36 8.32
C CYS A 10 -16.11 -10.27 9.40
N ASP A 11 -17.30 -9.79 9.03
CA ASP A 11 -18.49 -9.90 9.87
C ASP A 11 -19.07 -11.32 9.76
N GLU A 12 -18.54 -12.24 10.57
CA GLU A 12 -18.96 -13.64 10.59
C GLU A 12 -20.44 -13.79 11.00
N ALA A 13 -20.93 -12.90 11.88
CA ALA A 13 -22.32 -12.92 12.32
C ALA A 13 -23.27 -12.56 11.17
N PHE A 14 -22.91 -11.59 10.34
CA PHE A 14 -23.65 -11.26 9.12
C PHE A 14 -23.62 -12.41 8.12
N LEU A 15 -22.46 -13.03 7.87
CA LEU A 15 -22.33 -14.13 6.92
C LEU A 15 -23.15 -15.36 7.32
N LYS A 16 -23.14 -15.73 8.60
CA LYS A 16 -23.96 -16.84 9.12
C LYS A 16 -25.47 -16.60 8.95
N ARG A 17 -25.90 -15.33 9.00
CA ARG A 17 -27.30 -14.95 8.79
C ARG A 17 -27.68 -14.96 7.30
N GLU A 18 -26.77 -14.52 6.45
CA GLU A 18 -27.02 -14.31 5.03
C GLU A 18 -26.78 -15.56 4.17
N VAL A 19 -25.89 -16.46 4.61
CA VAL A 19 -25.50 -17.70 3.93
C VAL A 19 -25.80 -18.88 4.84
N THR A 20 -27.01 -19.43 4.71
CA THR A 20 -27.56 -20.45 5.62
C THR A 20 -27.57 -21.87 5.04
N PHE A 21 -27.23 -22.04 3.76
CA PHE A 21 -27.23 -23.34 3.09
C PHE A 21 -25.95 -24.17 3.33
N ILE A 22 -25.03 -23.67 4.15
CA ILE A 22 -23.76 -24.32 4.51
C ILE A 22 -23.67 -24.54 6.02
N ASP A 23 -22.86 -25.51 6.42
CA ASP A 23 -22.57 -25.81 7.81
C ASP A 23 -21.24 -25.16 8.20
N TYR A 24 -21.26 -24.14 9.05
CA TYR A 24 -20.04 -23.48 9.52
C TYR A 24 -19.34 -24.34 10.57
N VAL A 25 -18.11 -24.75 10.30
CA VAL A 25 -17.27 -25.48 11.26
C VAL A 25 -16.21 -24.56 11.87
N ARG A 26 -15.76 -24.87 13.09
CA ARG A 26 -14.72 -24.09 13.80
C ARG A 26 -13.32 -24.60 13.59
N ASN A 27 -13.16 -25.87 13.19
CA ASN A 27 -11.88 -26.48 12.93
C ASN A 27 -11.69 -26.63 11.43
N ARG A 28 -10.50 -26.28 10.95
CA ARG A 28 -10.11 -26.46 9.54
C ARG A 28 -10.18 -27.92 9.08
N GLU A 29 -9.86 -28.86 9.97
CA GLU A 29 -9.72 -30.29 9.66
C GLU A 29 -11.09 -30.97 9.45
N ASP A 30 -12.15 -30.35 9.98
CA ASP A 30 -13.53 -30.83 9.84
C ASP A 30 -14.25 -30.25 8.62
N SER A 31 -13.57 -29.43 7.82
CA SER A 31 -14.17 -28.72 6.68
C SER A 31 -14.04 -29.51 5.37
N ASP A 32 -15.09 -29.44 4.55
CA ASP A 32 -15.05 -29.89 3.15
C ASP A 32 -14.51 -28.77 2.25
N VAL A 33 -14.68 -27.51 2.66
CA VAL A 33 -14.12 -26.33 1.99
C VAL A 33 -13.54 -25.37 3.04
N HIS A 34 -12.26 -25.05 2.89
CA HIS A 34 -11.59 -24.02 3.67
C HIS A 34 -11.53 -22.72 2.85
N VAL A 35 -12.14 -21.66 3.37
CA VAL A 35 -12.14 -20.34 2.74
C VAL A 35 -11.18 -19.42 3.48
N LEU A 36 -10.04 -19.15 2.86
CA LEU A 36 -9.04 -18.21 3.35
C LEU A 36 -9.28 -16.83 2.74
N VAL A 37 -9.48 -15.83 3.60
CA VAL A 37 -9.73 -14.45 3.19
C VAL A 37 -8.52 -13.59 3.47
N THR A 38 -7.99 -12.95 2.44
CA THR A 38 -6.91 -11.97 2.58
C THR A 38 -7.37 -10.60 2.07
N THR A 39 -6.87 -9.53 2.70
CA THR A 39 -7.19 -8.16 2.30
C THR A 39 -5.93 -7.41 1.89
N GLN A 40 -6.05 -6.59 0.85
CA GLN A 40 -4.99 -5.71 0.36
C GLN A 40 -5.55 -4.32 0.09
N ARG A 41 -4.82 -3.29 0.49
CA ARG A 41 -5.17 -1.91 0.14
C ARG A 41 -4.89 -1.65 -1.33
N THR A 42 -5.85 -1.10 -2.05
CA THR A 42 -5.69 -0.75 -3.47
C THR A 42 -4.95 0.58 -3.61
N GLY A 43 -4.33 0.82 -4.78
CA GLY A 43 -3.66 2.10 -5.07
C GLY A 43 -4.60 3.31 -5.02
N SER A 44 -5.89 3.10 -5.25
CA SER A 44 -6.97 4.10 -5.15
C SER A 44 -7.48 4.34 -3.72
N GLY A 45 -6.89 3.69 -2.70
CA GLY A 45 -7.25 3.87 -1.30
C GLY A 45 -8.36 2.96 -0.78
N GLY A 46 -8.97 2.13 -1.65
CA GLY A 46 -9.95 1.10 -1.30
C GLY A 46 -9.34 -0.18 -0.76
N THR A 47 -10.16 -1.22 -0.63
CA THR A 47 -9.75 -2.54 -0.11
C THR A 47 -10.15 -3.65 -1.07
N GLN A 48 -9.19 -4.47 -1.46
CA GLN A 48 -9.41 -5.69 -2.23
C GLN A 48 -9.41 -6.89 -1.30
N TYR A 49 -10.45 -7.71 -1.39
CA TYR A 49 -10.63 -8.98 -0.67
C TYR A 49 -10.39 -10.12 -1.65
N LEU A 50 -9.46 -11.01 -1.33
CA LEU A 50 -9.21 -12.24 -2.06
C LEU A 50 -9.73 -13.40 -1.21
N LEU A 51 -10.72 -14.12 -1.74
CA LEU A 51 -11.31 -15.30 -1.13
C LEU A 51 -10.74 -16.53 -1.85
N GLN A 52 -9.93 -17.31 -1.16
CA GLN A 52 -9.37 -18.55 -1.68
C GLN A 52 -10.17 -19.71 -1.09
N PHE A 53 -10.85 -20.46 -1.94
CA PHE A 53 -11.59 -21.65 -1.53
C PHE A 53 -10.72 -22.86 -1.83
N ILE A 54 -10.38 -23.59 -0.78
CA ILE A 54 -9.49 -24.74 -0.80
C ILE A 54 -10.33 -25.97 -0.50
N GLY A 55 -10.39 -26.90 -1.44
CA GLY A 55 -11.18 -28.11 -1.31
C GLY A 55 -10.51 -29.15 -0.42
N HIS A 56 -11.29 -29.72 0.51
CA HIS A 56 -10.89 -30.80 1.40
C HIS A 56 -11.83 -32.00 1.25
N GLY A 57 -11.37 -33.18 1.68
CA GLY A 57 -12.12 -34.43 1.60
C GLY A 57 -12.68 -34.70 0.18
N PRO A 58 -14.01 -34.67 -0.02
CA PRO A 58 -14.64 -34.91 -1.32
C PRO A 58 -14.29 -33.89 -2.40
N PHE A 59 -13.87 -32.67 -2.02
CA PHE A 59 -13.52 -31.59 -2.96
C PHE A 59 -12.01 -31.44 -3.17
N ARG A 60 -11.21 -32.44 -2.77
CA ARG A 60 -9.75 -32.33 -2.84
C ARG A 60 -9.27 -32.06 -4.28
N GLY A 61 -8.51 -30.98 -4.45
CA GLY A 61 -8.00 -30.54 -5.76
C GLY A 61 -8.95 -29.61 -6.53
N VAL A 62 -10.16 -29.40 -6.03
CA VAL A 62 -11.10 -28.41 -6.54
C VAL A 62 -10.85 -27.11 -5.79
N ASP A 63 -9.86 -26.34 -6.24
CA ASP A 63 -9.57 -25.03 -5.65
C ASP A 63 -10.08 -23.90 -6.56
N GLN A 64 -10.41 -22.76 -5.95
CA GLN A 64 -10.72 -21.54 -6.69
C GLN A 64 -10.38 -20.29 -5.89
N SER A 65 -10.28 -19.16 -6.59
CA SER A 65 -10.05 -17.88 -5.95
C SER A 65 -10.91 -16.82 -6.60
N LEU A 66 -11.61 -16.04 -5.78
CA LEU A 66 -12.47 -14.94 -6.21
C LEU A 66 -12.01 -13.65 -5.55
N THR A 67 -12.15 -12.53 -6.25
CA THR A 67 -11.70 -11.22 -5.77
C THR A 67 -12.85 -10.23 -5.74
N TYR A 68 -13.02 -9.54 -4.61
CA TYR A 68 -13.94 -8.42 -4.44
C TYR A 68 -13.16 -7.14 -4.20
N SER A 69 -13.43 -6.07 -4.96
CA SER A 69 -12.76 -4.78 -4.79
C SER A 69 -13.75 -3.75 -4.28
N ALA A 70 -13.60 -3.36 -3.02
CA ALA A 70 -14.38 -2.29 -2.40
C ALA A 70 -13.70 -0.93 -2.62
N PRO A 71 -14.37 0.05 -3.25
CA PRO A 71 -13.84 1.42 -3.36
C PRO A 71 -13.76 2.09 -1.99
N GLN A 72 -12.93 3.14 -1.88
CA GLN A 72 -12.79 3.90 -0.63
C GLN A 72 -14.08 4.59 -0.15
N THR A 73 -15.03 4.79 -1.06
CA THR A 73 -16.34 5.40 -0.82
C THR A 73 -17.40 4.40 -0.36
N ALA A 74 -17.12 3.09 -0.43
CA ALA A 74 -18.09 2.07 -0.05
C ALA A 74 -18.35 2.09 1.44
N THR A 75 -19.63 2.07 1.80
CA THR A 75 -20.10 1.93 3.17
C THR A 75 -19.85 0.51 3.69
N ALA A 76 -19.87 0.35 5.02
CA ALA A 76 -19.71 -0.97 5.63
C ALA A 76 -20.79 -1.97 5.17
N ASP A 77 -22.00 -1.49 4.88
CA ASP A 77 -23.11 -2.32 4.40
C ASP A 77 -22.89 -2.82 2.96
N GLU A 78 -22.45 -1.94 2.06
CA GLU A 78 -22.08 -2.31 0.70
C GLU A 78 -20.90 -3.30 0.67
N ILE A 79 -19.92 -3.10 1.57
CA ILE A 79 -18.77 -4.01 1.69
C ILE A 79 -19.22 -5.40 2.12
N ARG A 80 -20.00 -5.52 3.21
CA ARG A 80 -20.46 -6.84 3.71
C ARG A 80 -21.42 -7.52 2.74
N GLY A 81 -22.30 -6.77 2.06
CA GLY A 81 -23.21 -7.29 1.05
C GLY A 81 -22.48 -7.84 -0.18
N GLY A 82 -21.57 -7.05 -0.75
CA GLY A 82 -20.77 -7.48 -1.91
C GLY A 82 -19.85 -8.67 -1.59
N PHE A 83 -19.26 -8.68 -0.39
CA PHE A 83 -18.49 -9.83 0.10
C PHE A 83 -19.37 -11.08 0.21
N ALA A 84 -20.54 -10.98 0.83
CA ALA A 84 -21.46 -12.11 1.00
C ALA A 84 -21.92 -12.67 -0.34
N GLN A 85 -22.18 -11.81 -1.34
CA GLN A 85 -22.54 -12.24 -2.69
C GLN A 85 -21.40 -13.03 -3.36
N LEU A 86 -20.16 -12.53 -3.28
CA LEU A 86 -19.01 -13.24 -3.84
C LEU A 86 -18.74 -14.56 -3.10
N PHE A 87 -18.92 -14.57 -1.78
CA PHE A 87 -18.80 -15.77 -0.96
C PHE A 87 -19.85 -16.83 -1.36
N LYS A 88 -21.12 -16.44 -1.53
CA LYS A 88 -22.19 -17.30 -2.06
C LYS A 88 -21.80 -17.87 -3.43
N LEU A 89 -21.35 -17.01 -4.35
CA LEU A 89 -20.96 -17.42 -5.70
C LEU A 89 -19.82 -18.44 -5.70
N GLY A 90 -18.79 -18.25 -4.86
CA GLY A 90 -17.70 -19.23 -4.75
C GLY A 90 -18.19 -20.58 -4.21
N LEU A 91 -19.14 -20.57 -3.27
CA LEU A 91 -19.72 -21.79 -2.71
C LEU A 91 -20.61 -22.55 -3.70
N VAL A 92 -21.18 -21.89 -4.73
CA VAL A 92 -22.03 -22.55 -5.74
C VAL A 92 -21.32 -23.72 -6.41
N ARG A 93 -20.03 -23.58 -6.75
CA ARG A 93 -19.25 -24.65 -7.39
C ARG A 93 -19.24 -25.94 -6.56
N TYR A 94 -19.03 -25.81 -5.25
CA TYR A 94 -18.99 -26.95 -4.33
C TYR A 94 -20.39 -27.47 -4.00
N ALA A 95 -21.36 -26.56 -3.87
CA ALA A 95 -22.75 -26.92 -3.62
C ALA A 95 -23.35 -27.73 -4.79
N ALA A 96 -22.97 -27.40 -6.03
CA ALA A 96 -23.40 -28.09 -7.25
C ALA A 96 -22.88 -29.54 -7.36
N GLU A 97 -21.75 -29.84 -6.73
CA GLU A 97 -21.17 -31.19 -6.66
C GLU A 97 -21.58 -31.92 -5.36
N SER A 98 -22.53 -31.38 -4.61
CA SER A 98 -22.99 -31.93 -3.33
C SER A 98 -24.48 -32.31 -3.38
N PRO A 99 -25.01 -33.03 -2.38
CA PRO A 99 -26.46 -33.27 -2.26
C PRO A 99 -27.32 -32.00 -2.16
N LEU A 100 -26.72 -30.82 -2.03
CA LEU A 100 -27.43 -29.53 -2.06
C LEU A 100 -27.79 -29.08 -3.47
N ALA A 101 -27.24 -29.71 -4.52
CA ALA A 101 -27.42 -29.30 -5.91
C ALA A 101 -28.90 -29.20 -6.32
N ASP A 102 -29.72 -30.20 -5.95
CA ASP A 102 -31.15 -30.25 -6.29
C ASP A 102 -31.97 -29.14 -5.61
N ARG A 103 -31.42 -28.50 -4.58
CA ARG A 103 -32.06 -27.43 -3.80
C ARG A 103 -31.50 -26.05 -4.12
N LEU A 104 -30.54 -25.97 -5.05
CA LEU A 104 -29.85 -24.73 -5.38
C LEU A 104 -30.53 -24.02 -6.55
N GLY A 105 -31.11 -22.84 -6.28
CA GLY A 105 -31.56 -21.91 -7.31
C GLY A 105 -30.51 -20.84 -7.57
N VAL A 106 -30.05 -20.72 -8.82
CA VAL A 106 -29.12 -19.64 -9.24
C VAL A 106 -29.89 -18.63 -10.06
N THR A 107 -30.09 -17.44 -9.52
CA THR A 107 -30.70 -16.32 -10.24
C THR A 107 -29.61 -15.45 -10.83
N PHE A 108 -29.60 -15.32 -12.16
CA PHE A 108 -28.77 -14.34 -12.85
C PHE A 108 -29.58 -13.06 -13.03
N ASN A 109 -29.23 -12.02 -12.29
CA ASN A 109 -29.83 -10.70 -12.50
C ASN A 109 -29.16 -10.07 -13.73
N GLU A 110 -29.83 -10.13 -14.88
CA GLU A 110 -29.45 -9.34 -16.03
C GLU A 110 -29.53 -7.85 -15.66
N THR A 111 -28.40 -7.24 -15.36
CA THR A 111 -28.23 -5.81 -15.59
C THR A 111 -28.32 -5.65 -17.10
N ARG A 112 -29.51 -5.28 -17.60
CA ARG A 112 -29.69 -4.80 -18.98
C ARG A 112 -28.53 -3.87 -19.26
N GLY A 113 -27.66 -4.29 -20.18
CA GLY A 113 -26.33 -3.71 -20.34
C GLY A 113 -26.41 -2.22 -20.62
N GLU A 114 -26.22 -1.41 -19.59
CA GLU A 114 -25.33 -0.28 -19.76
C GLU A 114 -23.96 -0.89 -20.01
N HIS A 115 -23.68 -1.18 -21.28
CA HIS A 115 -22.38 -0.83 -21.80
C HIS A 115 -22.23 0.65 -21.47
N ALA A 116 -21.75 0.96 -20.26
CA ALA A 116 -21.21 2.26 -19.97
C ALA A 116 -20.14 2.43 -21.05
N ALA A 117 -20.45 3.22 -22.07
CA ALA A 117 -19.48 3.68 -23.04
C ALA A 117 -18.26 4.08 -22.21
N PRO A 118 -17.03 3.64 -22.57
CA PRO A 118 -15.85 3.85 -21.74
C PRO A 118 -15.88 5.30 -21.30
N VAL A 119 -16.18 5.54 -20.02
CA VAL A 119 -16.29 6.89 -19.49
C VAL A 119 -14.90 7.44 -19.71
N ARG A 120 -14.78 8.35 -20.67
CA ARG A 120 -13.49 8.86 -21.13
C ARG A 120 -12.85 9.46 -19.91
N ASP A 121 -11.86 8.78 -19.35
CA ASP A 121 -11.21 9.20 -18.11
C ASP A 121 -10.63 10.60 -18.34
N PRO A 122 -11.23 11.66 -17.76
CA PRO A 122 -10.79 13.01 -18.00
C PRO A 122 -9.40 13.26 -17.39
N TRP A 123 -8.95 12.38 -16.51
CA TRP A 123 -7.67 12.47 -15.80
C TRP A 123 -6.59 11.56 -16.39
N ASN A 124 -6.86 10.74 -17.41
CA ASN A 124 -5.88 9.90 -18.11
C ASN A 124 -4.96 9.11 -17.15
N PHE A 125 -5.58 8.32 -16.28
CA PHE A 125 -4.99 7.46 -15.25
C PHE A 125 -4.26 8.21 -14.11
N TRP A 126 -4.35 9.54 -14.03
CA TRP A 126 -3.81 10.29 -12.91
C TRP A 126 -4.70 10.20 -11.68
N VAL A 127 -4.09 9.87 -10.56
CA VAL A 127 -4.68 9.89 -9.23
C VAL A 127 -3.97 10.93 -8.40
N PHE A 128 -4.71 11.93 -7.93
CA PHE A 128 -4.21 12.98 -7.06
C PHE A 128 -4.70 12.75 -5.63
N ARG A 129 -3.79 12.90 -4.67
CA ARG A 129 -4.10 12.82 -3.25
C ARG A 129 -3.49 14.02 -2.54
N ILE A 130 -4.34 14.76 -1.86
CA ILE A 130 -3.95 15.90 -1.03
C ILE A 130 -4.28 15.53 0.41
N GLY A 131 -3.32 15.74 1.30
CA GLY A 131 -3.45 15.47 2.72
C GLY A 131 -2.84 16.60 3.52
N GLY A 132 -3.48 16.97 4.61
CA GLY A 132 -3.00 17.99 5.53
C GLY A 132 -3.48 17.68 6.94
N GLY A 133 -2.69 18.08 7.93
CA GLY A 133 -3.00 17.88 9.34
C GLY A 133 -2.24 18.89 10.19
N GLY A 134 -2.74 19.10 11.41
CA GLY A 134 -2.10 19.95 12.38
C GLY A 134 -2.41 19.49 13.80
N ASN A 135 -1.44 19.64 14.69
CA ASN A 135 -1.60 19.42 16.12
C ASN A 135 -1.06 20.64 16.87
N PHE A 136 -1.86 21.17 17.78
CA PHE A 136 -1.52 22.33 18.59
C PHE A 136 -1.78 21.98 20.05
N ALA A 137 -0.75 22.09 20.88
CA ALA A 137 -0.84 21.83 22.31
C ALA A 137 -0.11 22.96 23.04
N GLY A 138 -0.69 23.48 24.12
CA GLY A 138 -0.12 24.59 24.86
C GLY A 138 -0.52 24.59 26.33
N GLU A 139 0.46 24.84 27.18
CA GLU A 139 0.40 24.99 28.63
C GLU A 139 1.19 26.25 29.02
N GLU A 140 1.10 26.68 30.28
CA GLU A 140 1.72 27.92 30.74
C GLU A 140 3.25 27.98 30.51
N THR A 141 3.90 26.82 30.64
CA THR A 141 5.36 26.65 30.54
C THR A 141 5.82 26.07 29.21
N SER A 142 4.94 25.45 28.40
CA SER A 142 5.34 24.82 27.13
C SER A 142 4.27 24.95 26.04
N SER A 143 4.69 25.08 24.78
CA SER A 143 3.77 25.00 23.64
C SER A 143 4.40 24.29 22.46
N THR A 144 3.61 23.47 21.77
CA THR A 144 4.00 22.75 20.56
C THR A 144 2.98 22.98 19.45
N LYS A 145 3.49 23.32 18.26
CA LYS A 145 2.73 23.47 17.03
C LYS A 145 3.33 22.53 15.99
N ALA A 146 2.56 21.61 15.46
CA ALA A 146 2.96 20.73 14.39
C ALA A 146 1.98 20.86 13.24
N ILE A 147 2.48 21.08 12.03
CA ILE A 147 1.69 21.17 10.81
C ILE A 147 2.36 20.29 9.77
N ASN A 148 1.57 19.48 9.09
CA ASN A 148 2.05 18.62 8.02
C ASN A 148 1.13 18.71 6.79
N GLY A 149 1.74 18.64 5.62
CA GLY A 149 1.06 18.63 4.33
C GLY A 149 1.72 17.64 3.39
N SER A 150 0.91 16.98 2.56
CA SER A 150 1.38 16.05 1.53
C SER A 150 0.54 16.20 0.28
N LEU A 151 1.18 16.28 -0.88
CA LEU A 151 0.58 16.20 -2.20
C LEU A 151 1.19 14.99 -2.90
N ARG A 152 0.37 14.14 -3.50
CA ARG A 152 0.81 13.00 -4.31
C ARG A 152 0.05 12.98 -5.61
N ALA A 153 0.76 12.81 -6.70
CA ALA A 153 0.21 12.55 -8.03
C ALA A 153 0.82 11.26 -8.56
N SER A 154 -0.01 10.30 -8.93
CA SER A 154 0.47 9.02 -9.49
C SER A 154 -0.30 8.66 -10.74
N ARG A 155 0.41 8.17 -11.75
CA ARG A 155 -0.16 7.63 -12.98
C ARG A 155 0.45 6.27 -13.25
N THR A 156 -0.39 5.27 -13.47
CA THR A 156 0.06 3.92 -13.85
C THR A 156 -0.69 3.51 -15.10
N THR A 157 0.06 3.20 -16.15
CA THR A 157 -0.41 2.68 -17.44
C THR A 157 0.32 1.35 -17.71
N GLU A 158 -0.01 0.67 -18.80
CA GLU A 158 0.62 -0.62 -19.14
C GLU A 158 2.15 -0.55 -19.22
N GLN A 159 2.70 0.55 -19.75
CA GLN A 159 4.13 0.71 -19.96
C GLN A 159 4.80 1.72 -19.03
N TRP A 160 4.05 2.66 -18.46
CA TRP A 160 4.61 3.76 -17.67
C TRP A 160 3.99 3.85 -16.30
N ARG A 161 4.86 4.00 -15.30
CA ARG A 161 4.49 4.37 -13.94
C ARG A 161 5.19 5.67 -13.58
N SER A 162 4.40 6.67 -13.21
CA SER A 162 4.89 7.97 -12.74
C SER A 162 4.34 8.23 -11.35
N ALA A 163 5.20 8.66 -10.43
CA ALA A 163 4.81 9.01 -9.07
C ALA A 163 5.57 10.25 -8.63
N PHE A 164 4.82 11.27 -8.22
CA PHE A 164 5.34 12.52 -7.70
C PHE A 164 4.76 12.74 -6.31
N SER A 165 5.59 13.13 -5.35
CA SER A 165 5.13 13.54 -4.03
C SER A 165 5.85 14.78 -3.54
N VAL A 166 5.10 15.62 -2.85
CA VAL A 166 5.60 16.77 -2.11
C VAL A 166 5.14 16.60 -0.68
N ASN A 167 6.04 16.75 0.28
CA ASN A 167 5.76 16.64 1.70
C ASN A 167 6.36 17.87 2.39
N ALA A 168 5.60 18.49 3.28
CA ALA A 168 6.05 19.61 4.08
C ALA A 168 5.69 19.34 5.53
N ASN A 169 6.67 19.40 6.42
CA ASN A 169 6.47 19.23 7.85
C ASN A 169 7.11 20.38 8.60
N TYR A 170 6.32 21.01 9.47
CA TYR A 170 6.74 22.06 10.36
C TYR A 170 6.43 21.64 11.78
N ARG A 171 7.42 21.71 12.67
CA ARG A 171 7.22 21.53 14.11
C ARG A 171 7.96 22.63 14.86
N GLU A 172 7.24 23.32 15.71
CA GLU A 172 7.77 24.33 16.62
C GLU A 172 7.45 23.90 18.05
N SER A 173 8.46 23.91 18.91
CA SER A 173 8.32 23.67 20.34
C SER A 173 8.97 24.81 21.11
N ARG A 174 8.22 25.38 22.05
CA ARG A 174 8.65 26.50 22.90
C ARG A 174 8.55 26.08 24.36
N PHE A 175 9.59 26.34 25.13
CA PHE A 175 9.66 26.05 26.56
C PHE A 175 10.09 27.30 27.32
N LYS A 176 9.40 27.65 28.39
CA LYS A 176 9.88 28.63 29.36
C LYS A 176 10.72 27.90 30.40
N VAL A 177 11.93 28.40 30.63
CA VAL A 177 12.85 27.90 31.64
C VAL A 177 13.11 29.03 32.61
N ASP A 178 12.72 28.85 33.87
CA ASP A 178 13.07 29.77 34.94
C ASP A 178 14.56 29.58 35.24
N LYS A 179 15.38 30.59 34.91
CA LYS A 179 16.78 30.64 35.32
C LYS A 179 16.84 31.23 36.72
N ASN A 180 17.46 30.51 37.64
CA ASN A 180 17.55 30.87 39.06
C ASN A 180 18.33 32.14 39.39
N ASP A 181 18.76 32.98 38.43
CA ASP A 181 19.48 34.22 38.76
C ASP A 181 19.48 35.36 37.70
N ASP A 182 18.90 35.23 36.49
CA ASP A 182 19.00 36.33 35.49
C ASP A 182 17.86 36.38 34.44
N GLY A 183 16.62 36.27 34.91
CA GLY A 183 15.41 36.40 34.08
C GLY A 183 14.94 35.10 33.42
N SER A 184 13.64 35.01 33.16
CA SER A 184 13.03 33.84 32.50
C SER A 184 13.53 33.72 31.05
N GLY A 185 14.09 32.57 30.70
CA GLY A 185 14.56 32.27 29.35
C GLY A 185 13.51 31.50 28.58
N THR A 186 13.28 31.84 27.30
CA THR A 186 12.44 31.01 26.42
C THR A 186 13.33 30.24 25.46
N VAL A 187 13.26 28.91 25.49
CA VAL A 187 13.91 28.02 24.52
C VAL A 187 12.94 27.77 23.36
N LEU A 188 13.39 28.04 22.13
CA LEU A 188 12.61 27.81 20.91
C LEU A 188 13.33 26.79 20.04
N SER A 189 12.64 25.68 19.75
CA SER A 189 13.11 24.64 18.82
C SER A 189 12.21 24.62 17.59
N VAL A 190 12.78 24.95 16.43
CA VAL A 190 12.08 24.92 15.14
C VAL A 190 12.66 23.82 14.26
N ARG A 191 11.80 22.88 13.86
CA ARG A 191 12.12 21.79 12.95
C ARG A 191 11.31 21.94 11.67
N ARG A 192 12.02 21.96 10.54
CA ARG A 192 11.42 22.01 9.19
C ARG A 192 11.97 20.83 8.40
N ASP A 193 11.07 20.03 7.84
CA ASP A 193 11.39 18.88 7.00
C ASP A 193 10.49 18.90 5.77
N ASN A 194 11.06 19.31 4.64
CA ASN A 194 10.39 19.40 3.35
C ASN A 194 11.05 18.42 2.38
N GLY A 195 10.25 17.80 1.53
CA GLY A 195 10.71 16.83 0.55
C GLY A 195 9.87 16.85 -0.71
N VAL A 196 10.54 16.74 -1.85
CA VAL A 196 9.94 16.51 -3.15
C VAL A 196 10.56 15.24 -3.70
N ASP A 197 9.73 14.30 -4.14
CA ASP A 197 10.17 13.04 -4.72
C ASP A 197 9.47 12.85 -6.06
N GLY A 198 10.22 12.37 -7.05
CA GLY A 198 9.75 12.02 -8.38
C GLY A 198 10.29 10.66 -8.78
N LEU A 199 9.44 9.84 -9.38
CA LEU A 199 9.79 8.55 -9.92
C LEU A 199 9.09 8.37 -11.26
N VAL A 200 9.84 8.00 -12.27
CA VAL A 200 9.31 7.59 -13.57
C VAL A 200 9.93 6.26 -13.94
N VAL A 201 9.10 5.26 -14.18
CA VAL A 201 9.51 3.91 -14.59
C VAL A 201 8.83 3.56 -15.89
N LYS A 202 9.60 3.01 -16.82
CA LYS A 202 9.14 2.47 -18.10
C LYS A 202 9.43 0.98 -18.16
N SER A 203 8.40 0.17 -18.38
CA SER A 203 8.56 -1.24 -18.73
C SER A 203 9.11 -1.35 -20.15
N LEU A 204 10.26 -2.01 -20.30
CA LEU A 204 10.88 -2.26 -21.61
C LEU A 204 10.46 -3.61 -22.17
N THR A 205 10.32 -4.60 -21.28
CA THR A 205 9.85 -5.96 -21.59
C THR A 205 8.97 -6.47 -20.43
N GLU A 206 8.52 -7.72 -20.47
CA GLU A 206 7.79 -8.35 -19.37
C GLU A 206 8.61 -8.50 -18.08
N HIS A 207 9.94 -8.40 -18.19
CA HIS A 207 10.89 -8.63 -17.10
C HIS A 207 11.76 -7.41 -16.79
N TRP A 208 12.07 -6.57 -17.78
CA TRP A 208 12.96 -5.41 -17.59
C TRP A 208 12.19 -4.11 -17.54
N SER A 209 12.56 -3.26 -16.60
CA SER A 209 12.13 -1.86 -16.56
C SER A 209 13.31 -0.92 -16.31
N LEU A 210 13.16 0.30 -16.81
CA LEU A 210 14.11 1.40 -16.64
C LEU A 210 13.43 2.49 -15.82
N GLY A 211 14.09 2.91 -14.75
CA GLY A 211 13.60 3.90 -13.81
C GLY A 211 14.51 5.13 -13.72
N LEU A 212 13.90 6.27 -13.43
CA LEU A 212 14.58 7.48 -12.98
C LEU A 212 13.90 7.96 -11.71
N SER A 213 14.67 8.04 -10.63
CA SER A 213 14.24 8.65 -9.38
C SER A 213 14.95 9.98 -9.16
N ALA A 214 14.23 10.96 -8.65
CA ALA A 214 14.79 12.25 -8.25
C ALA A 214 14.17 12.67 -6.93
N SER A 215 14.96 13.20 -6.01
CA SER A 215 14.47 13.71 -4.73
C SER A 215 15.18 15.00 -4.35
N ALA A 216 14.44 15.98 -3.85
CA ALA A 216 14.96 17.21 -3.27
C ALA A 216 14.46 17.34 -1.83
N ILE A 217 15.35 17.48 -0.86
CA ILE A 217 15.04 17.48 0.57
C ILE A 217 15.66 18.71 1.22
N SER A 218 14.91 19.35 2.11
CA SER A 218 15.41 20.38 3.02
C SER A 218 15.03 19.99 4.45
N SER A 219 15.99 19.99 5.37
CA SER A 219 15.81 19.42 6.71
C SER A 219 16.73 20.09 7.72
N THR A 220 16.16 20.88 8.63
CA THR A 220 16.95 21.53 9.70
C THR A 220 17.54 20.51 10.68
N PHE A 221 16.89 19.36 10.86
CA PHE A 221 17.39 18.31 11.74
C PHE A 221 18.53 17.51 11.13
N ARG A 222 18.52 17.29 9.81
CA ARG A 222 19.59 16.58 9.09
C ARG A 222 20.69 17.51 8.60
N ASN A 223 20.65 18.78 8.99
CA ASN A 223 21.58 19.82 8.57
C ASN A 223 21.65 20.02 7.04
N TYR A 224 20.58 19.72 6.31
CA TYR A 224 20.52 19.94 4.86
C TYR A 224 19.73 21.21 4.58
N ASP A 225 20.38 22.22 4.01
CA ASP A 225 19.68 23.37 3.45
C ASP A 225 18.93 22.92 2.20
N LEU A 226 19.67 22.24 1.30
CA LEU A 226 19.12 21.54 0.16
C LEU A 226 19.97 20.31 -0.17
N ARG A 227 19.34 19.14 -0.27
CA ARG A 227 19.92 17.92 -0.82
C ARG A 227 19.14 17.50 -2.05
N VAL A 228 19.80 17.44 -3.20
CA VAL A 228 19.23 16.93 -4.45
C VAL A 228 19.90 15.61 -4.80
N ARG A 229 19.10 14.57 -5.05
CA ARG A 229 19.57 13.29 -5.56
C ARG A 229 18.86 12.96 -6.86
N VAL A 230 19.62 12.53 -7.86
CA VAL A 230 19.08 11.98 -9.11
C VAL A 230 19.70 10.61 -9.32
N ALA A 231 18.87 9.58 -9.46
CA ALA A 231 19.33 8.21 -9.63
C ALA A 231 18.57 7.48 -10.74
N PRO A 232 19.15 7.34 -11.93
CA PRO A 232 18.72 6.34 -12.90
C PRO A 232 18.96 4.93 -12.37
N GLY A 233 18.13 4.00 -12.83
CA GLY A 233 18.26 2.60 -12.46
C GLY A 233 17.53 1.65 -13.39
N VAL A 234 17.86 0.38 -13.27
CA VAL A 234 17.22 -0.72 -13.98
C VAL A 234 16.67 -1.70 -12.97
N GLU A 235 15.48 -2.22 -13.25
CA GLU A 235 14.89 -3.31 -12.48
C GLU A 235 14.69 -4.51 -13.40
N TYR A 236 15.09 -5.68 -12.90
CA TYR A 236 14.81 -6.97 -13.52
C TYR A 236 13.88 -7.77 -12.60
N ASN A 237 12.75 -8.21 -13.13
CA ASN A 237 11.80 -9.07 -12.48
C ASN A 237 11.86 -10.47 -13.10
N VAL A 238 12.13 -11.48 -12.28
CA VAL A 238 12.24 -12.87 -12.73
C VAL A 238 10.89 -13.41 -13.21
N PHE A 239 9.77 -12.90 -12.66
CA PHE A 239 8.43 -13.26 -13.09
C PHE A 239 7.83 -12.14 -13.96
N PRO A 240 7.05 -12.45 -15.00
CA PRO A 240 6.37 -11.43 -15.80
C PRO A 240 5.54 -10.50 -14.93
N TYR A 241 5.46 -9.22 -15.28
CA TYR A 241 4.66 -8.25 -14.52
C TYR A 241 3.17 -8.64 -14.41
N SER A 242 2.63 -9.40 -15.36
CA SER A 242 1.27 -9.95 -15.32
C SER A 242 1.04 -10.94 -14.16
N GLU A 243 2.08 -11.67 -13.73
CA GLU A 243 2.01 -12.65 -12.64
C GLU A 243 2.51 -12.12 -11.29
N SER A 244 3.03 -10.89 -11.28
CA SER A 244 3.68 -10.26 -10.12
C SER A 244 2.76 -10.02 -8.93
N SER A 245 1.43 -10.13 -9.13
CA SER A 245 0.43 -10.11 -8.05
C SER A 245 0.51 -11.33 -7.12
N ARG A 246 1.05 -12.46 -7.60
CA ARG A 246 1.18 -13.73 -6.85
C ARG A 246 2.61 -14.00 -6.37
N ARG A 247 3.60 -13.76 -7.23
CA ARG A 247 5.02 -13.98 -6.95
C ARG A 247 5.83 -12.89 -7.63
N LYS A 248 6.65 -12.16 -6.88
CA LYS A 248 7.63 -11.21 -7.42
C LYS A 248 9.02 -11.58 -6.93
N LEU A 249 9.98 -11.46 -7.81
CA LEU A 249 11.40 -11.52 -7.48
C LEU A 249 12.09 -10.49 -8.35
N THR A 250 12.32 -9.32 -7.78
CA THR A 250 12.88 -8.16 -8.45
C THR A 250 14.31 -7.92 -7.98
N VAL A 251 15.17 -7.48 -8.87
CA VAL A 251 16.49 -6.94 -8.54
C VAL A 251 16.55 -5.56 -9.18
N GLU A 252 16.62 -4.55 -8.33
CA GLU A 252 16.78 -3.16 -8.76
C GLU A 252 18.22 -2.72 -8.53
N TYR A 253 18.80 -2.07 -9.52
CA TYR A 253 20.10 -1.43 -9.40
C TYR A 253 19.99 0.03 -9.84
N THR A 254 20.43 0.94 -8.97
CA THR A 254 20.43 2.38 -9.24
C THR A 254 21.81 2.98 -9.01
N VAL A 255 22.14 4.00 -9.79
CA VAL A 255 23.34 4.82 -9.62
C VAL A 255 22.87 6.24 -9.39
N GLY A 256 23.10 6.77 -8.19
CA GLY A 256 22.68 8.10 -7.80
C GLY A 256 23.82 9.10 -7.76
N VAL A 257 23.50 10.34 -8.10
CA VAL A 257 24.35 11.50 -7.86
C VAL A 257 23.63 12.39 -6.85
N ASP A 258 24.33 12.69 -5.76
CA ASP A 258 23.88 13.51 -4.65
C ASP A 258 24.62 14.85 -4.67
N ALA A 259 23.88 15.95 -4.59
CA ALA A 259 24.41 17.28 -4.32
C ALA A 259 23.81 17.77 -3.01
N ASN A 260 24.66 17.97 -2.00
CA ASN A 260 24.28 18.32 -0.64
C ASN A 260 24.83 19.70 -0.31
N ASP A 261 23.95 20.64 0.01
CA ASP A 261 24.30 21.92 0.63
C ASP A 261 23.82 21.90 2.09
N TYR A 262 24.73 22.23 3.02
CA TYR A 262 24.49 22.13 4.46
C TYR A 262 24.19 23.49 5.09
N ILE A 263 23.36 23.49 6.14
CA ILE A 263 23.02 24.74 6.87
C ILE A 263 24.23 25.19 7.71
N GLU A 264 24.86 24.24 8.38
CA GLU A 264 26.06 24.41 9.18
C GLU A 264 27.17 23.48 8.69
N GLU A 265 28.42 23.81 9.02
CA GLU A 265 29.59 23.03 8.66
C GLU A 265 29.49 21.60 9.24
N THR A 266 29.75 20.59 8.41
CA THR A 266 29.75 19.20 8.87
C THR A 266 30.95 18.92 9.78
N VAL A 267 30.94 17.79 10.47
CA VAL A 267 32.09 17.31 11.28
C VAL A 267 33.37 17.11 10.45
N PHE A 268 33.26 17.07 9.11
CA PHE A 268 34.39 16.96 8.18
C PHE A 268 34.82 18.31 7.57
N GLY A 269 34.26 19.42 8.07
CA GLY A 269 34.60 20.76 7.62
C GLY A 269 34.02 21.13 6.26
N ARG A 270 32.86 20.56 5.89
CA ARG A 270 32.24 20.75 4.57
C ARG A 270 30.92 21.50 4.70
N THR A 271 30.70 22.45 3.82
CA THR A 271 29.44 23.20 3.68
C THR A 271 28.67 22.80 2.41
N ALA A 272 29.34 22.16 1.46
CA ALA A 272 28.74 21.54 0.28
C ALA A 272 29.52 20.27 -0.11
N GLU A 273 28.80 19.23 -0.56
CA GLU A 273 29.37 17.96 -1.02
C GLU A 273 28.63 17.42 -2.25
N ARG A 274 29.38 16.73 -3.11
CA ARG A 274 28.81 15.96 -4.23
C ARG A 274 29.29 14.53 -4.13
N LEU A 275 28.35 13.61 -4.03
CA LEU A 275 28.61 12.19 -3.81
C LEU A 275 27.97 11.36 -4.92
N VAL A 276 28.50 10.16 -5.12
CA VAL A 276 27.93 9.18 -6.05
C VAL A 276 27.64 7.92 -5.25
N ASP A 277 26.42 7.41 -5.36
CA ASP A 277 26.02 6.21 -4.63
C ASP A 277 25.53 5.12 -5.58
N HIS A 278 25.85 3.87 -5.23
CA HIS A 278 25.33 2.70 -5.94
C HIS A 278 24.42 1.92 -4.98
N ARG A 279 23.20 1.64 -5.43
CA ARG A 279 22.21 0.91 -4.64
C ARG A 279 21.78 -0.35 -5.37
N LEU A 280 21.87 -1.50 -4.69
CA LEU A 280 21.33 -2.77 -5.15
C LEU A 280 20.22 -3.21 -4.18
N ASP A 281 18.99 -3.35 -4.69
CA ASP A 281 17.82 -3.72 -3.90
C ASP A 281 17.18 -5.02 -4.43
N PRO A 282 17.55 -6.18 -3.86
CA PRO A 282 16.90 -7.45 -4.15
C PRO A 282 15.57 -7.57 -3.39
N GLY A 283 14.46 -7.47 -4.12
CA GLY A 283 13.11 -7.58 -3.60
C GLY A 283 12.50 -8.97 -3.85
N ARG A 284 12.21 -9.73 -2.78
CA ARG A 284 11.45 -10.98 -2.87
C ARG A 284 10.08 -10.83 -2.24
N GLY A 285 9.02 -11.02 -3.03
CA GLY A 285 7.65 -11.08 -2.54
C GLY A 285 6.98 -12.37 -2.99
N LEU A 286 7.01 -13.40 -2.15
CA LEU A 286 6.11 -14.54 -2.32
C LEU A 286 4.88 -14.32 -1.46
N ARG A 287 3.69 -14.32 -2.08
CA ARG A 287 2.45 -14.60 -1.36
C ARG A 287 2.28 -16.12 -1.30
N GLN A 288 2.99 -16.73 -0.37
CA GLN A 288 2.71 -18.06 0.15
C GLN A 288 2.42 -17.94 1.65
N PRO A 289 1.71 -18.88 2.30
CA PRO A 289 1.24 -18.73 3.69
C PRO A 289 2.34 -18.49 4.76
N ARG A 290 3.62 -18.46 4.40
CA ARG A 290 4.75 -18.32 5.33
C ARG A 290 5.81 -17.35 4.78
N GLY A 291 5.62 -16.06 5.05
CA GLY A 291 6.70 -15.07 5.18
C GLY A 291 7.03 -14.21 3.96
N SER A 292 7.43 -12.96 4.25
CA SER A 292 8.10 -12.02 3.34
C SER A 292 9.51 -11.72 3.88
N ALA A 293 10.52 -11.67 3.01
CA ALA A 293 11.88 -11.28 3.37
C ALA A 293 12.36 -10.18 2.43
N ALA A 294 12.90 -9.09 2.98
CA ALA A 294 13.52 -8.00 2.24
C ALA A 294 14.94 -7.78 2.78
N ALA A 295 15.91 -7.59 1.89
CA ALA A 295 17.29 -7.28 2.24
C ALA A 295 17.73 -6.09 1.40
N GLN A 296 18.26 -5.04 2.04
CA GLN A 296 18.76 -3.86 1.36
C GLN A 296 20.23 -3.66 1.73
N VAL A 297 21.08 -3.46 0.73
CA VAL A 297 22.50 -3.16 0.91
C VAL A 297 22.78 -1.80 0.28
N ASN A 298 23.22 -0.84 1.10
CA ASN A 298 23.62 0.50 0.65
C ASN A 298 25.14 0.65 0.83
N TYR A 299 25.85 1.09 -0.21
CA TYR A 299 27.28 1.40 -0.12
C TYR A 299 27.52 2.86 -0.55
N PRO A 300 27.76 3.77 0.40
CA PRO A 300 28.18 5.14 0.08
C PRO A 300 29.68 5.16 -0.26
N GLN A 301 30.06 5.85 -1.34
CA GLN A 301 31.45 6.23 -1.64
C GLN A 301 31.65 7.73 -1.50
#